data_AF-B0CWI2-F1
#
_entry.id   AF-B0CWI2-F1
#
_cell.length_a   1.000
_cell.length_b   1.000
_cell.length_c   1.000
_cell.angle_alpha   90.00
_cell.angle_beta   90.00
_cell.angle_gamma   90.00
#
_symmetry.space_group_name_H-M   'P 1'
#
loop_
_entity.id
_entity.type
_entity.pdbx_description
1 polymer ?
#
loop_
_entity_poly.entity_id
_entity_poly.type
_entity_poly.pdbx_seq_one_letter_code
_entity_poly.pdbx_strand_id
1 'polypeptide(L)'
;MNTTPLAIISIHLPGITDSPSILTYHHLAPYLHGNLVLINLMFNFNKPRKHFNSQLENMLQEWTQFLVVITTHSVPESGDLHTAPNNTSAAPVDQLWVVLFPEHFCNLLKREKSKNILNLVSFGALSSQPDSRDAVKGIAAQDLFDKILCFLQPNFQPSSTHKFVMDLALQNYVHDWIGLINVLREQQALGAHTHIVLFQPNTITTFRWNHPGACPMGNNTPAPICAQNAGASKLHLPSLRDSNQAF
;
A
#
# COMPACT_ATOMS: atom_id res chain seq x y z
N MET A 1 13.33 8.96 27.88
CA MET A 1 12.79 9.45 26.60
C MET A 1 11.31 9.09 26.61
N ASN A 2 10.41 10.07 26.47
CA ASN A 2 8.98 9.77 26.36
C ASN A 2 8.75 9.21 24.95
N THR A 3 8.30 7.97 24.86
CA THR A 3 7.96 7.34 23.58
C THR A 3 6.53 7.75 23.20
N THR A 4 6.31 8.13 21.95
CA THR A 4 4.99 8.50 21.45
C THR A 4 4.11 7.25 21.30
N PRO A 5 2.83 7.26 21.70
CA PRO A 5 1.92 6.13 21.52
C PRO A 5 1.72 5.76 20.04
N LEU A 6 2.05 4.51 19.69
CA LEU A 6 1.86 3.93 18.37
C LEU A 6 0.80 2.81 18.37
N ALA A 7 -0.21 2.94 17.52
CA ALA A 7 -1.13 1.84 17.22
C ALA A 7 -0.75 1.16 15.90
N ILE A 8 -0.50 -0.14 15.94
CA ILE A 8 -0.40 -0.98 14.75
C ILE A 8 -1.78 -1.59 14.51
N ILE A 9 -2.39 -1.25 13.37
CA ILE A 9 -3.72 -1.74 12.98
C ILE A 9 -3.54 -2.72 11.83
N SER A 10 -3.81 -4.00 12.09
CA SER A 10 -3.82 -5.04 11.07
C SER A 10 -5.25 -5.31 10.64
N ILE A 11 -5.54 -5.16 9.35
CA ILE A 11 -6.86 -5.40 8.77
C ILE A 11 -6.71 -6.45 7.68
N HIS A 12 -7.31 -7.62 7.86
CA HIS A 12 -7.10 -8.71 6.91
C HIS A 12 -8.33 -9.60 6.69
N LEU A 13 -8.36 -10.29 5.54
CA LEU A 13 -9.39 -11.29 5.28
C LEU A 13 -9.21 -12.53 6.16
N PRO A 14 -10.31 -13.21 6.55
CA PRO A 14 -10.24 -14.52 7.16
C PRO A 14 -9.47 -15.52 6.30
N GLY A 15 -8.56 -16.26 6.94
CA GLY A 15 -7.68 -17.23 6.28
C GLY A 15 -6.30 -16.68 5.91
N ILE A 16 -6.12 -15.35 5.85
CA ILE A 16 -4.80 -14.74 5.72
C ILE A 16 -4.15 -14.70 7.10
N THR A 17 -3.20 -15.60 7.36
CA THR A 17 -2.43 -15.67 8.60
C THR A 17 -1.08 -14.96 8.49
N ASP A 18 -0.65 -14.68 7.27
CA ASP A 18 0.65 -14.12 6.94
C ASP A 18 0.58 -12.58 6.94
N SER A 19 0.55 -12.00 8.13
CA SER A 19 0.48 -10.54 8.32
C SER A 19 1.76 -10.02 8.97
N PRO A 20 2.42 -9.01 8.38
CA PRO A 20 3.63 -8.42 8.96
C PRO A 20 3.37 -7.75 10.32
N SER A 21 2.12 -7.33 10.59
CA SER A 21 1.78 -6.49 11.76
C SER A 21 2.17 -7.11 13.10
N ILE A 22 1.95 -8.42 13.29
CA ILE A 22 2.27 -9.09 14.57
C ILE A 22 3.78 -9.17 14.80
N LEU A 23 4.55 -9.42 13.73
CA LEU A 23 6.00 -9.45 13.79
C LEU A 23 6.55 -8.05 14.06
N THR A 24 6.00 -7.03 13.40
CA THR A 24 6.33 -5.63 13.66
C THR A 24 6.02 -5.22 15.10
N TYR A 25 4.88 -5.63 15.65
CA TYR A 25 4.54 -5.36 17.05
C TYR A 25 5.61 -5.91 18.01
N HIS A 26 5.96 -7.20 17.89
CA HIS A 26 6.98 -7.80 18.75
C HIS A 26 8.37 -7.21 18.51
N HIS A 27 8.67 -6.78 17.28
CA HIS A 27 9.93 -6.12 16.94
C HIS A 27 10.08 -4.76 17.62
N LEU A 28 8.99 -3.98 17.71
CA LEU A 28 9.01 -2.63 18.31
C LEU A 28 8.81 -2.62 19.83
N ALA A 29 8.21 -3.67 20.39
CA ALA A 29 7.85 -3.71 21.82
C ALA A 29 9.01 -3.36 22.78
N PRO A 30 10.27 -3.82 22.58
CA PRO A 30 11.38 -3.45 23.46
C PRO A 30 11.74 -1.96 23.44
N TYR A 31 11.40 -1.24 22.36
CA TYR A 31 11.75 0.16 22.18
C TYR A 31 10.68 1.12 22.71
N LEU A 32 9.41 0.72 22.65
CA LEU A 32 8.27 1.61 22.95
C LEU A 32 7.75 1.51 24.38
N HIS A 33 8.24 0.55 25.19
CA HIS A 33 8.02 0.49 26.65
C HIS A 33 6.54 0.58 27.08
N GLY A 34 5.63 -0.07 26.35
CA GLY A 34 4.19 -0.05 26.63
C GLY A 34 3.39 0.99 25.85
N ASN A 35 4.04 1.94 25.18
CA ASN A 35 3.41 2.90 24.26
C ASN A 35 3.19 2.28 22.86
N LEU A 36 2.72 1.04 22.82
CA LEU A 36 2.49 0.26 21.61
C LEU A 36 1.28 -0.66 21.79
N VAL A 37 0.35 -0.64 20.84
CA VAL A 37 -0.75 -1.61 20.76
C VAL A 37 -0.83 -2.26 19.39
N LEU A 38 -1.24 -3.52 19.36
CA LEU A 38 -1.66 -4.22 18.15
C LEU A 38 -3.18 -4.38 18.16
N ILE A 39 -3.83 -3.83 17.15
CA ILE A 39 -5.26 -4.00 16.90
C ILE A 39 -5.39 -4.89 15.67
N ASN A 40 -5.85 -6.13 15.86
CA ASN A 40 -5.98 -7.10 14.79
C ASN A 40 -7.45 -7.31 14.43
N LEU A 41 -7.83 -6.91 13.21
CA LEU A 41 -9.19 -6.90 12.72
C LEU A 41 -9.33 -7.82 11.51
N MET A 42 -10.24 -8.78 11.63
CA MET A 42 -10.65 -9.61 10.51
C MET A 42 -11.93 -9.04 9.89
N PHE A 43 -11.99 -8.92 8.58
CA PHE A 43 -13.19 -8.44 7.89
C PHE A 43 -13.76 -9.45 6.91
N ASN A 44 -15.08 -9.56 6.89
CA ASN A 44 -15.83 -10.30 5.87
C ASN A 44 -17.12 -9.52 5.60
N PHE A 45 -17.15 -8.79 4.48
CA PHE A 45 -18.28 -7.92 4.18
C PHE A 45 -19.49 -8.64 3.60
N ASN A 46 -19.43 -9.96 3.44
CA ASN A 46 -20.61 -10.79 3.21
C ASN A 46 -21.41 -11.03 4.51
N LYS A 47 -20.88 -10.61 5.68
CA LYS A 47 -21.54 -10.75 6.99
C LYS A 47 -21.91 -9.38 7.57
N PRO A 48 -22.93 -9.30 8.47
CA PRO A 48 -23.35 -8.06 9.10
C PRO A 48 -22.21 -7.35 9.85
N ARG A 49 -22.11 -6.03 9.65
CA ARG A 49 -20.98 -5.17 10.07
C ARG A 49 -20.98 -4.71 11.53
N LYS A 50 -21.82 -5.30 12.39
CA LYS A 50 -22.26 -4.68 13.66
C LYS A 50 -21.14 -4.40 14.69
N HIS A 51 -19.92 -4.89 14.49
CA HIS A 51 -18.84 -4.80 15.49
C HIS A 51 -17.55 -4.13 15.01
N PHE A 52 -17.36 -3.92 13.71
CA PHE A 52 -16.06 -3.44 13.18
C PHE A 52 -15.74 -2.01 13.66
N ASN A 53 -16.67 -1.07 13.46
CA ASN A 53 -16.44 0.34 13.79
C ASN A 53 -16.37 0.60 15.30
N SER A 54 -17.29 0.03 16.08
CA SER A 54 -17.36 0.27 17.53
C SER A 54 -16.14 -0.24 18.29
N GLN A 55 -15.50 -1.31 17.83
CA GLN A 55 -14.28 -1.82 18.44
C GLN A 55 -13.08 -0.92 18.13
N LEU A 56 -12.97 -0.49 16.87
CA LEU A 56 -11.91 0.41 16.43
C LEU A 56 -11.99 1.75 17.20
N GLU A 57 -13.16 2.36 17.32
CA GLU A 57 -13.32 3.69 17.92
C GLU A 57 -12.91 3.75 19.40
N ASN A 58 -13.31 2.77 20.21
CA ASN A 58 -12.99 2.77 21.63
C ASN A 58 -11.50 2.54 21.91
N MET A 59 -10.80 1.80 21.04
CA MET A 59 -9.40 1.45 21.25
C MET A 59 -8.42 2.55 20.82
N LEU A 60 -8.84 3.50 19.98
CA LEU A 60 -7.92 4.44 19.33
C LEU A 60 -7.82 5.82 19.99
N GLN A 61 -8.64 6.15 21.00
CA GLN A 61 -8.75 7.53 21.49
C GLN A 61 -7.43 8.12 22.05
N GLU A 62 -6.59 7.27 22.63
CA GLU A 62 -5.32 7.64 23.28
C GLU A 62 -4.10 7.57 22.36
N TRP A 63 -4.27 7.12 21.11
CA TRP A 63 -3.17 6.89 20.17
C TRP A 63 -3.03 8.06 19.20
N THR A 64 -1.80 8.47 18.91
CA THR A 64 -1.53 9.62 18.03
C THR A 64 -0.88 9.22 16.71
N GLN A 65 -0.12 8.12 16.70
CA GLN A 65 0.56 7.60 15.52
C GLN A 65 -0.03 6.24 15.10
N PHE A 66 -0.14 6.02 13.79
CA PHE A 66 -0.77 4.83 13.24
C PHE A 66 0.08 4.18 12.15
N LEU A 67 0.36 2.88 12.33
CA LEU A 67 0.82 1.98 11.28
C LEU A 67 -0.35 1.09 10.88
N VAL A 68 -0.98 1.38 9.75
CA VAL A 68 -2.08 0.58 9.23
C VAL A 68 -1.55 -0.38 8.18
N VAL A 69 -1.89 -1.66 8.31
CA VAL A 69 -1.54 -2.70 7.35
C VAL A 69 -2.83 -3.37 6.91
N ILE A 70 -3.17 -3.27 5.63
CA ILE A 70 -4.29 -3.97 5.03
C ILE A 70 -3.75 -5.13 4.21
N THR A 71 -4.11 -6.36 4.57
CA THR A 71 -3.69 -7.55 3.84
C THR A 71 -4.90 -8.24 3.21
N THR A 72 -4.96 -8.23 1.89
CA THR A 72 -6.04 -8.84 1.12
C THR A 72 -5.54 -9.24 -0.28
N HIS A 73 -6.33 -10.03 -0.98
CA HIS A 73 -6.08 -10.33 -2.39
C HIS A 73 -6.69 -9.23 -3.27
N SER A 74 -6.18 -9.08 -4.48
CA SER A 74 -6.77 -8.23 -5.52
C SER A 74 -7.13 -9.05 -6.75
N VAL A 75 -8.19 -8.64 -7.45
CA VAL A 75 -8.63 -9.23 -8.71
C VAL A 75 -7.62 -8.84 -9.80
N PRO A 76 -7.00 -9.79 -10.53
CA PRO A 76 -5.95 -9.49 -11.49
C PRO A 76 -6.35 -8.47 -12.58
N GLU A 77 -7.59 -8.55 -13.05
CA GLU A 77 -8.09 -7.79 -14.19
C GLU A 77 -8.48 -6.36 -13.81
N SER A 78 -9.15 -6.16 -12.66
CA SER A 78 -9.66 -4.85 -12.25
C SER A 78 -8.80 -4.15 -11.19
N GLY A 79 -8.03 -4.92 -10.41
CA GLY A 79 -7.33 -4.41 -9.23
C GLY A 79 -8.23 -4.28 -7.99
N ASP A 80 -9.51 -4.62 -8.09
CA ASP A 80 -10.45 -4.59 -6.97
C ASP A 80 -9.97 -5.47 -5.81
N LEU A 81 -10.24 -5.04 -4.58
CA LEU A 81 -9.81 -5.74 -3.39
C LEU A 81 -10.86 -6.75 -2.95
N HIS A 82 -10.43 -7.96 -2.62
CA HIS A 82 -11.33 -8.98 -2.12
C HIS A 82 -11.93 -8.56 -0.77
N THR A 83 -13.26 -8.65 -0.69
CA THR A 83 -14.06 -8.22 0.47
C THR A 83 -14.57 -9.39 1.32
N ALA A 84 -14.35 -10.61 0.84
CA ALA A 84 -14.71 -11.84 1.52
C ALA A 84 -13.73 -12.98 1.17
N PRO A 85 -13.63 -14.02 2.02
CA PRO A 85 -12.79 -15.19 1.75
C PRO A 85 -13.18 -15.95 0.48
N ASN A 86 -12.27 -16.82 0.02
CA ASN A 86 -12.47 -17.72 -1.12
C ASN A 86 -12.85 -17.00 -2.42
N ASN A 87 -12.40 -15.76 -2.59
CA ASN A 87 -12.65 -14.93 -3.77
C ASN A 87 -14.15 -14.74 -4.07
N THR A 88 -15.01 -14.84 -3.06
CA THR A 88 -16.48 -14.79 -3.23
C THR A 88 -17.02 -13.40 -3.51
N SER A 89 -16.25 -12.35 -3.21
CA SER A 89 -16.61 -10.96 -3.44
C SER A 89 -15.35 -10.08 -3.53
N ALA A 90 -15.42 -9.02 -4.31
CA ALA A 90 -14.42 -7.97 -4.43
C ALA A 90 -15.11 -6.62 -4.62
N ALA A 91 -14.42 -5.53 -4.27
CA ALA A 91 -14.93 -4.18 -4.46
C ALA A 91 -13.80 -3.21 -4.84
N PRO A 92 -14.13 -2.12 -5.54
CA PRO A 92 -13.23 -1.00 -5.74
C PRO A 92 -12.63 -0.48 -4.43
N VAL A 93 -11.40 0.01 -4.51
CA VAL A 93 -10.60 0.46 -3.35
C VAL A 93 -11.29 1.60 -2.60
N ASP A 94 -11.91 2.52 -3.30
CA ASP A 94 -12.65 3.67 -2.75
C ASP A 94 -13.91 3.22 -1.98
N GLN A 95 -14.62 2.21 -2.46
CA GLN A 95 -15.76 1.64 -1.72
C GLN A 95 -15.30 0.94 -0.44
N LEU A 96 -14.19 0.20 -0.51
CA LEU A 96 -13.58 -0.42 0.66
C LEU A 96 -13.10 0.65 1.67
N TRP A 97 -12.52 1.74 1.16
CA TRP A 97 -12.01 2.86 1.95
C TRP A 97 -13.07 3.44 2.88
N VAL A 98 -14.26 3.74 2.36
CA VAL A 98 -15.38 4.31 3.13
C VAL A 98 -15.78 3.41 4.31
N VAL A 99 -15.61 2.10 4.17
CA VAL A 99 -15.95 1.13 5.22
C VAL A 99 -14.83 1.00 6.25
N LEU A 100 -13.57 0.93 5.81
CA LEU A 100 -12.42 0.73 6.70
C LEU A 100 -12.01 1.99 7.44
N PHE A 101 -12.28 3.17 6.87
CA PHE A 101 -11.88 4.47 7.39
C PHE A 101 -13.11 5.37 7.58
N PRO A 102 -13.95 5.08 8.59
CA PRO A 102 -15.06 5.96 8.93
C PRO A 102 -14.54 7.36 9.31
N GLU A 103 -15.40 8.37 9.17
CA GLU A 103 -15.05 9.78 9.38
C GLU A 103 -14.33 10.03 10.71
N HIS A 104 -14.78 9.39 11.79
CA HIS A 104 -14.15 9.49 13.09
C HIS A 104 -12.68 9.03 13.06
N PHE A 105 -12.40 7.88 12.45
CA PHE A 105 -11.02 7.39 12.33
C PHE A 105 -10.17 8.29 11.44
N CYS A 106 -10.73 8.81 10.34
CA CYS A 106 -10.07 9.83 9.53
C CYS A 106 -9.70 11.08 10.35
N ASN A 107 -10.56 11.50 11.28
CA ASN A 107 -10.28 12.63 12.17
C ASN A 107 -9.15 12.33 13.17
N LEU A 108 -8.99 11.07 13.60
CA LEU A 108 -7.84 10.64 14.40
C LEU A 108 -6.54 10.70 13.59
N LEU A 109 -6.56 10.16 12.36
CA LEU A 109 -5.40 10.16 11.47
C LEU A 109 -4.90 11.59 11.16
N LYS A 110 -5.81 12.57 11.06
CA LYS A 110 -5.45 13.98 10.82
C LYS A 110 -4.67 14.63 11.95
N ARG A 111 -4.69 14.10 13.18
CA ARG A 111 -3.99 14.69 14.34
C ARG A 111 -2.48 14.72 14.15
N GLU A 112 -1.90 13.66 13.58
CA GLU A 112 -0.45 13.51 13.40
C GLU A 112 -0.10 12.85 12.04
N LYS A 113 -0.70 13.36 10.96
CA LYS A 113 -0.60 12.77 9.60
C LYS A 113 0.82 12.49 9.11
N SER A 114 1.81 13.28 9.53
CA SER A 114 3.22 13.16 9.10
C SER A 114 3.93 11.90 9.62
N LYS A 115 3.28 11.12 10.49
CA LYS A 115 3.83 9.87 11.03
C LYS A 115 3.01 8.64 10.64
N ASN A 116 1.86 8.82 10.03
CA ASN A 116 0.98 7.71 9.71
C ASN A 116 1.44 7.01 8.43
N ILE A 117 1.54 5.68 8.50
CA ILE A 117 1.92 4.85 7.36
C ILE A 117 0.77 3.88 7.07
N LEU A 118 0.39 3.78 5.80
CA LEU A 118 -0.51 2.75 5.29
C LEU A 118 0.26 1.79 4.38
N ASN A 119 0.26 0.50 4.71
CA ASN A 119 0.76 -0.56 3.86
C ASN A 119 -0.42 -1.35 3.27
N LEU A 120 -0.59 -1.29 1.95
CA LEU A 120 -1.54 -2.09 1.20
C LEU A 120 -0.83 -3.34 0.67
N VAL A 121 -0.91 -4.41 1.45
CA VAL A 121 -0.28 -5.71 1.16
C VAL A 121 -1.26 -6.55 0.35
N SER A 122 -1.24 -6.36 -0.97
CA SER A 122 -2.03 -7.11 -1.94
C SER A 122 -1.22 -7.50 -3.17
N PHE A 123 -1.81 -8.30 -4.07
CA PHE A 123 -1.19 -8.57 -5.37
C PHE A 123 -1.04 -7.28 -6.20
N GLY A 124 -0.09 -7.35 -7.16
CA GLY A 124 0.32 -6.24 -8.03
C GLY A 124 -0.81 -5.48 -8.73
N ALA A 125 -1.93 -6.16 -9.03
CA ALA A 125 -3.08 -5.60 -9.74
C ALA A 125 -3.61 -4.30 -9.11
N LEU A 126 -3.58 -4.19 -7.78
CA LEU A 126 -4.02 -2.98 -7.06
C LEU A 126 -3.29 -1.72 -7.53
N SER A 127 -1.98 -1.84 -7.83
CA SER A 127 -1.13 -0.69 -8.17
C SER A 127 -0.76 -0.62 -9.65
N SER A 128 -1.01 -1.69 -10.42
CA SER A 128 -0.78 -1.75 -11.86
C SER A 128 -2.01 -1.41 -12.70
N GLN A 129 -3.23 -1.69 -12.22
CA GLN A 129 -4.45 -1.35 -12.94
C GLN A 129 -4.76 0.16 -12.81
N PRO A 130 -5.03 0.88 -13.92
CA PRO A 130 -5.20 2.34 -13.90
C PRO A 130 -6.25 2.84 -12.91
N ASP A 131 -7.47 2.29 -12.97
CA ASP A 131 -8.59 2.75 -12.13
C ASP A 131 -8.32 2.52 -10.65
N SER A 132 -7.78 1.35 -10.30
CA SER A 132 -7.39 1.02 -8.93
C SER A 132 -6.24 1.93 -8.43
N ARG A 133 -5.24 2.19 -9.28
CA ARG A 133 -4.14 3.10 -8.98
C ARG A 133 -4.62 4.53 -8.74
N ASP A 134 -5.56 5.00 -9.56
CA ASP A 134 -6.16 6.33 -9.42
C ASP A 134 -7.02 6.43 -8.16
N ALA A 135 -7.71 5.36 -7.77
CA ALA A 135 -8.40 5.30 -6.48
C ALA A 135 -7.43 5.44 -5.29
N VAL A 136 -6.29 4.73 -5.30
CA VAL A 136 -5.24 4.88 -4.27
C VAL A 136 -4.65 6.30 -4.27
N LYS A 137 -4.47 6.91 -5.44
CA LYS A 137 -4.07 8.32 -5.55
C LYS A 137 -5.10 9.26 -4.93
N GLY A 138 -6.40 9.02 -5.16
CA GLY A 138 -7.49 9.77 -4.54
C GLY A 138 -7.49 9.65 -3.01
N ILE A 139 -7.15 8.48 -2.48
CA ILE A 139 -6.94 8.27 -1.05
C ILE A 139 -5.72 9.04 -0.54
N ALA A 140 -4.59 8.98 -1.25
CA ALA A 140 -3.38 9.72 -0.88
C ALA A 140 -3.63 11.24 -0.84
N ALA A 141 -4.45 11.76 -1.76
CA ALA A 141 -4.81 13.18 -1.81
C ALA A 141 -5.62 13.67 -0.60
N GLN A 142 -6.20 12.76 0.21
CA GLN A 142 -6.87 13.12 1.45
C GLN A 142 -5.89 13.49 2.59
N ASP A 143 -4.59 13.24 2.38
CA ASP A 143 -3.50 13.66 3.28
C ASP A 143 -3.67 13.14 4.73
N LEU A 144 -4.09 11.88 4.82
CA LEU A 144 -4.28 11.15 6.09
C LEU A 144 -3.03 10.37 6.52
N PHE A 145 -2.16 10.05 5.55
CA PHE A 145 -0.94 9.26 5.73
C PHE A 145 0.24 9.97 5.08
N ASP A 146 1.38 9.96 5.75
CA ASP A 146 2.66 10.42 5.21
C ASP A 146 3.11 9.55 4.02
N LYS A 147 2.82 8.25 4.11
CA LYS A 147 3.18 7.25 3.10
C LYS A 147 2.06 6.23 2.94
N ILE A 148 1.64 6.00 1.70
CA ILE A 148 0.86 4.83 1.32
C ILE A 148 1.73 3.95 0.42
N LEU A 149 1.99 2.72 0.85
CA LEU A 149 2.87 1.77 0.18
C LEU A 149 2.05 0.64 -0.44
N CYS A 150 2.27 0.40 -1.73
CA CYS A 150 1.72 -0.73 -2.47
C CYS A 150 2.83 -1.51 -3.16
N PHE A 151 2.52 -2.73 -3.59
CA PHE A 151 3.46 -3.61 -4.30
C PHE A 151 2.92 -3.92 -5.70
N LEU A 152 3.80 -3.99 -6.70
CA LEU A 152 3.45 -4.24 -8.11
C LEU A 152 3.62 -5.69 -8.54
N GLN A 153 4.19 -6.56 -7.70
CA GLN A 153 4.55 -7.91 -8.13
C GLN A 153 3.29 -8.78 -8.38
N PRO A 154 3.17 -9.43 -9.55
CA PRO A 154 2.18 -10.48 -9.75
C PRO A 154 2.45 -11.66 -8.80
N ASN A 155 1.41 -12.29 -8.24
CA ASN A 155 1.55 -13.40 -7.28
C ASN A 155 2.42 -13.07 -6.05
N PHE A 156 2.40 -11.80 -5.65
CA PHE A 156 3.05 -11.28 -4.46
C PHE A 156 2.80 -12.15 -3.23
N GLN A 157 3.88 -12.51 -2.53
CA GLN A 157 3.85 -13.28 -1.28
C GLN A 157 3.91 -12.31 -0.10
N PRO A 158 2.86 -12.16 0.72
CA PRO A 158 2.85 -11.21 1.85
C PRO A 158 4.06 -11.35 2.79
N SER A 159 4.50 -12.57 3.08
CA SER A 159 5.70 -12.88 3.89
C SER A 159 6.98 -12.18 3.43
N SER A 160 7.10 -11.89 2.14
CA SER A 160 8.26 -11.14 1.61
C SER A 160 8.35 -9.71 2.17
N THR A 161 7.25 -9.17 2.70
CA THR A 161 7.18 -7.83 3.31
C THR A 161 7.56 -7.79 4.78
N HIS A 162 7.65 -8.94 5.46
CA HIS A 162 7.76 -8.97 6.93
C HIS A 162 8.93 -8.15 7.45
N LYS A 163 10.14 -8.45 6.98
CA LYS A 163 11.35 -7.72 7.38
C LYS A 163 11.26 -6.24 7.00
N PHE A 164 10.73 -5.93 5.82
CA PHE A 164 10.59 -4.55 5.37
C PHE A 164 9.66 -3.73 6.25
N VAL A 165 8.49 -4.24 6.61
CA VAL A 165 7.54 -3.51 7.46
C VAL A 165 8.09 -3.36 8.87
N MET A 166 8.80 -4.38 9.39
CA MET A 166 9.53 -4.27 10.67
C MET A 166 10.58 -3.15 10.63
N ASP A 167 11.47 -3.17 9.65
CA ASP A 167 12.56 -2.18 9.54
C ASP A 167 12.01 -0.78 9.24
N LEU A 168 10.98 -0.67 8.38
CA LEU A 168 10.28 0.59 8.10
C LEU A 168 9.70 1.19 9.37
N ALA A 169 9.01 0.39 10.18
CA ALA A 169 8.39 0.86 11.40
C ALA A 169 9.45 1.23 12.46
N LEU A 170 10.52 0.45 12.58
CA LEU A 170 11.63 0.77 13.48
C LEU A 170 12.26 2.11 13.11
N GLN A 171 12.59 2.31 11.83
CA GLN A 171 13.19 3.55 11.37
C GLN A 171 12.25 4.75 11.56
N ASN A 172 10.96 4.60 11.26
CA ASN A 172 10.01 5.72 11.30
C ASN A 172 9.58 6.09 12.74
N TYR A 173 9.34 5.11 13.61
CA TYR A 173 8.74 5.36 14.94
C TYR A 173 9.72 5.33 16.10
N VAL A 174 10.89 4.70 15.95
CA VAL A 174 11.92 4.64 17.00
C VAL A 174 13.08 5.57 16.70
N HIS A 175 13.56 5.58 15.45
CA HIS A 175 14.72 6.40 15.06
C HIS A 175 14.35 7.76 14.47
N ASP A 176 13.05 8.01 14.23
CA ASP A 176 12.54 9.23 13.61
C ASP A 176 13.13 9.51 12.21
N TRP A 177 13.55 8.46 11.51
CA TRP A 177 14.11 8.54 10.16
C TRP A 177 13.00 8.47 9.13
N ILE A 178 12.78 9.61 8.47
CA ILE A 178 11.65 9.79 7.53
C ILE A 178 11.92 9.10 6.17
N GLY A 179 13.19 8.80 5.86
CA GLY A 179 13.63 8.37 4.53
C GLY A 179 13.39 6.89 4.22
N LEU A 180 12.40 6.60 3.36
CA LEU A 180 12.11 5.25 2.85
C LEU A 180 13.34 4.62 2.17
N ILE A 181 14.14 5.39 1.44
CA ILE A 181 15.32 4.89 0.70
C ILE A 181 16.30 4.14 1.61
N ASN A 182 16.50 4.57 2.85
CA ASN A 182 17.44 3.92 3.76
C ASN A 182 16.98 2.51 4.11
N VAL A 183 15.69 2.35 4.40
CA VAL A 183 15.07 1.04 4.65
C VAL A 183 15.23 0.15 3.42
N LEU A 184 14.89 0.68 2.23
CA LEU A 184 14.89 -0.08 0.99
C LEU A 184 16.28 -0.61 0.57
N ARG A 185 17.36 0.11 0.90
CA ARG A 185 18.74 -0.34 0.63
C ARG A 185 19.10 -1.63 1.35
N GLU A 186 18.51 -1.85 2.52
CA GLU A 186 18.77 -3.03 3.35
C GLU A 186 17.81 -4.20 3.04
N GLN A 187 16.75 -3.96 2.25
CA GLN A 187 15.76 -4.97 1.87
C GLN A 187 16.12 -5.76 0.62
N GLN A 188 17.27 -6.44 0.62
CA GLN A 188 17.64 -7.35 -0.47
C GLN A 188 16.63 -8.49 -0.65
N ALA A 189 15.96 -8.91 0.44
CA ALA A 189 14.98 -9.98 0.43
C ALA A 189 13.65 -9.63 -0.28
N LEU A 190 13.28 -8.34 -0.37
CA LEU A 190 12.18 -7.94 -1.27
C LEU A 190 12.55 -8.11 -2.74
N GLY A 191 13.85 -8.09 -3.03
CA GLY A 191 14.42 -8.65 -4.26
C GLY A 191 14.21 -7.84 -5.53
N ALA A 192 14.84 -8.35 -6.59
CA ALA A 192 14.83 -7.82 -7.97
C ALA A 192 13.47 -7.84 -8.68
N HIS A 193 12.42 -8.32 -8.02
CA HIS A 193 11.13 -8.61 -8.65
C HIS A 193 9.95 -7.97 -7.92
N THR A 194 10.19 -7.31 -6.79
CA THR A 194 9.15 -6.54 -6.09
C THR A 194 9.39 -5.06 -6.34
N HIS A 195 8.50 -4.41 -7.08
CA HIS A 195 8.50 -2.94 -7.09
C HIS A 195 7.57 -2.43 -6.01
N ILE A 196 8.03 -1.40 -5.29
CA ILE A 196 7.21 -0.70 -4.30
C ILE A 196 6.75 0.62 -4.92
N VAL A 197 5.47 0.91 -4.79
CA VAL A 197 4.88 2.18 -5.19
C VAL A 197 4.56 2.96 -3.92
N LEU A 198 5.21 4.12 -3.77
CA LEU A 198 4.92 5.08 -2.72
C LEU A 198 3.96 6.13 -3.28
N PHE A 199 2.77 6.23 -2.69
CA PHE A 199 1.82 7.30 -2.94
C PHE A 199 1.86 8.33 -1.80
N GLN A 200 1.86 9.59 -2.19
CA GLN A 200 1.77 10.77 -1.34
C GLN A 200 0.80 11.76 -2.02
N PRO A 201 0.29 12.80 -1.33
CA PRO A 201 -0.80 13.65 -1.84
C PRO A 201 -0.58 14.22 -3.25
N ASN A 202 0.67 14.44 -3.66
CA ASN A 202 1.01 15.05 -4.95
C ASN A 202 2.04 14.26 -5.77
N THR A 203 2.55 13.15 -5.24
CA THR A 203 3.68 12.43 -5.81
C THR A 203 3.47 10.94 -5.76
N ILE A 204 3.86 10.26 -6.83
CA ILE A 204 3.90 8.79 -6.89
C ILE A 204 5.30 8.38 -7.33
N THR A 205 6.02 7.73 -6.43
CA THR A 205 7.38 7.26 -6.68
C THR A 205 7.37 5.74 -6.76
N THR A 206 7.92 5.19 -7.84
CA THR A 206 8.08 3.74 -7.97
C THR A 206 9.54 3.38 -7.72
N PHE A 207 9.78 2.56 -6.72
CA PHE A 207 11.09 1.99 -6.41
C PHE A 207 11.22 0.63 -7.08
N ARG A 208 12.23 0.50 -7.96
CA ARG A 208 12.50 -0.74 -8.70
C ARG A 208 13.91 -1.21 -8.40
N TRP A 209 14.04 -2.50 -8.12
CA TRP A 209 15.34 -3.17 -8.05
C TRP A 209 15.70 -3.65 -9.45
N ASN A 210 16.84 -3.21 -9.95
CA ASN A 210 17.31 -3.64 -11.27
C ASN A 210 18.19 -4.91 -11.20
N HIS A 211 18.65 -5.29 -10.01
CA HIS A 211 19.48 -6.47 -9.77
C HIS A 211 19.37 -6.91 -8.30
N PRO A 212 19.44 -8.21 -7.96
CA PRO A 212 19.33 -8.70 -6.57
C PRO A 212 20.37 -8.09 -5.61
N GLY A 213 21.55 -7.75 -6.13
CA GLY A 213 22.64 -7.10 -5.37
C GLY A 213 22.73 -5.58 -5.52
N ALA A 214 21.83 -4.94 -6.28
CA ALA A 214 21.81 -3.49 -6.44
C ALA A 214 20.67 -2.85 -5.63
N CYS A 215 20.91 -1.63 -5.15
CA CYS A 215 19.89 -0.85 -4.44
C CYS A 215 18.74 -0.47 -5.39
N PRO A 216 17.52 -0.29 -4.87
CA PRO A 216 16.42 0.19 -5.70
C PRO A 216 16.69 1.60 -6.19
N MET A 217 16.38 1.84 -7.46
CA MET A 217 16.33 3.19 -8.00
C MET A 217 14.89 3.69 -7.96
N GLY A 218 14.70 4.88 -7.37
CA GLY A 218 13.43 5.57 -7.39
C GLY A 218 13.29 6.28 -8.73
N ASN A 219 12.31 5.88 -9.54
CA ASN A 219 11.91 6.64 -10.71
C ASN A 219 10.65 7.43 -10.35
N ASN A 220 10.73 8.74 -10.49
CA ASN A 220 9.53 9.58 -10.52
C ASN A 220 8.78 9.20 -11.79
N THR A 221 7.70 8.45 -11.64
CA THR A 221 6.73 8.29 -12.71
C THR A 221 6.11 9.66 -12.94
N PRO A 222 6.31 10.33 -14.09
CA PRO A 222 5.55 11.54 -14.39
C PRO A 222 4.07 11.17 -14.26
N ALA A 223 3.28 12.03 -13.60
CA ALA A 223 1.84 11.85 -13.58
C ALA A 223 1.38 11.62 -15.03
N PRO A 224 0.53 10.62 -15.31
CA PRO A 224 0.02 10.44 -16.65
C PRO A 224 -0.59 11.78 -17.05
N ILE A 225 0.02 12.43 -18.04
CA ILE A 225 -0.54 13.59 -18.69
C ILE A 225 -1.85 13.05 -19.23
N CYS A 226 -2.98 13.41 -18.59
CA CYS A 226 -4.30 13.15 -19.14
C CYS A 226 -4.22 13.60 -20.59
N ALA A 227 -4.35 12.64 -21.51
CA ALA A 227 -4.37 12.89 -22.94
C ALA A 227 -5.66 13.64 -23.28
N GLN A 228 -5.74 14.90 -22.87
CA GLN A 228 -6.61 15.88 -23.48
C GLN A 228 -5.87 16.31 -24.75
N ASN A 229 -6.50 16.04 -25.89
CA ASN A 229 -6.06 16.36 -27.26
C ASN A 229 -5.25 15.27 -27.97
N ALA A 230 -5.86 14.09 -28.16
CA ALA A 230 -5.66 13.33 -29.39
C ALA A 230 -6.34 14.08 -30.56
N GLY A 231 -5.77 15.22 -30.93
CA GLY A 231 -6.04 15.89 -32.19
C GLY A 231 -5.48 15.02 -33.32
N ALA A 232 -6.38 14.59 -34.21
CA ALA A 232 -6.10 13.74 -35.36
C ALA A 232 -4.87 14.22 -36.15
N SER A 233 -3.83 13.39 -36.19
CA SER A 233 -2.79 13.46 -37.22
C SER A 233 -2.75 12.12 -37.93
N LYS A 234 -3.39 12.09 -39.11
CA LYS A 234 -3.29 11.00 -40.09
C LYS A 234 -1.81 10.83 -40.46
N LEU A 235 -1.17 9.77 -39.95
CA LEU A 235 0.10 9.30 -40.48
C LEU A 235 -0.18 8.50 -41.76
N HIS A 236 0.21 9.11 -42.88
CA HIS A 236 0.20 8.52 -44.20
C HIS A 236 1.33 7.48 -44.26
N LEU A 237 0.99 6.19 -44.25
CA LEU A 237 1.92 5.09 -44.50
C LEU A 237 2.18 5.00 -46.02
N PRO A 238 3.45 5.02 -46.47
CA PRO A 238 3.75 4.73 -47.86
C PRO A 238 3.56 3.23 -48.15
N SER A 239 2.82 2.97 -49.22
CA SER A 239 2.61 1.66 -49.84
C SER A 239 3.95 1.05 -50.27
N LEU A 240 4.38 -0.03 -49.62
CA LEU A 240 5.42 -0.92 -50.11
C LEU A 240 4.86 -1.73 -51.29
N ARG A 241 5.24 -1.33 -52.51
CA ARG A 241 5.04 -2.12 -53.72
C ARG A 241 6.11 -3.21 -53.83
N ASP A 242 5.61 -4.38 -54.21
CA ASP A 242 6.20 -5.53 -54.86
C ASP A 242 7.63 -5.38 -55.40
N SER A 243 8.47 -6.36 -55.05
CA SER A 243 9.67 -6.72 -55.81
C SER A 243 9.75 -8.25 -55.90
N ASN A 244 8.89 -8.80 -56.74
CA ASN A 244 9.13 -10.08 -57.40
C ASN A 244 9.95 -9.79 -58.67
N GLN A 245 11.18 -10.29 -58.76
CA GLN A 245 11.64 -11.14 -59.87
C GLN A 245 13.12 -11.54 -59.69
N ALA A 246 13.37 -12.80 -60.03
CA ALA A 246 14.67 -13.44 -60.11
C ALA A 246 15.20 -13.39 -61.55
N PHE A 247 16.53 -13.57 -61.67
CA PHE A 247 17.39 -13.66 -62.87
C PHE A 247 17.68 -12.36 -63.62
#